data_AF-R7PBX3-F1
#
_entry.id   AF-R7PBX3-F1
#
_cell.length_a   1.000
_cell.length_b   1.000
_cell.length_c   1.000
_cell.angle_alpha   90.00
_cell.angle_beta   90.00
_cell.angle_gamma   90.00
#
_symmetry.space_group_name_H-M   'P 1'
#
loop_
_entity.id
_entity.type
_entity.pdbx_description
1 polymer ?
#
loop_
_entity_poly.entity_id
_entity_poly.type
_entity_poly.pdbx_seq_one_letter_code
_entity_poly.pdbx_strand_id
1 'polypeptide(L)'
;MLPMSMALQKTGASSAISEALVGALGNMGPMALLAGIYLTTSVMTMFISNTATAVLLAPIALQSAQQMGVSPVPMLFAVAVGASMCFASPFSTPPNALVMPAGNYTFMDYIKVGLPLQVAIGVIMVLTLPLLFPF
;
A
#
# COMPACT_ATOMS: atom_id res chain seq x y z
N MET A 1 7.78 14.75 5.85
CA MET A 1 7.30 13.36 6.00
C MET A 1 8.42 12.37 6.31
N LEU A 2 9.65 12.54 5.79
CA LEU A 2 10.84 11.77 6.20
C LEU A 2 11.09 11.66 7.74
N PRO A 3 10.83 12.70 8.56
CA PRO A 3 10.97 12.59 10.02
C PRO A 3 10.04 11.54 10.65
N MET A 4 8.85 11.32 10.08
CA MET A 4 7.89 10.32 10.58
C MET A 4 8.37 8.89 10.30
N SER A 5 8.91 8.61 9.11
CA SER A 5 9.53 7.30 8.82
C SER A 5 10.71 7.01 9.73
N MET A 6 11.56 8.01 9.94
CA MET A 6 12.70 7.90 10.85
C MET A 6 12.25 7.66 12.29
N ALA A 7 11.18 8.33 12.73
CA ALA A 7 10.59 8.08 14.04
C ALA A 7 10.07 6.64 14.17
N LEU A 8 9.33 6.12 13.18
CA LEU A 8 8.81 4.74 13.21
C LEU A 8 9.90 3.66 13.14
N GLN A 9 11.04 3.95 12.51
CA GLN A 9 12.22 3.09 12.59
C GLN A 9 12.84 3.15 13.98
N LYS A 10 13.05 4.36 14.53
CA LYS A 10 13.66 4.54 15.85
C LYS A 10 12.81 4.00 17.00
N THR A 11 11.48 4.06 16.92
CA THR A 11 10.58 3.52 17.95
C THR A 11 10.38 2.01 17.84
N GLY A 12 10.87 1.37 16.77
CA GLY A 12 10.65 -0.06 16.52
C GLY A 12 9.25 -0.41 16.03
N ALA A 13 8.36 0.57 15.85
CA ALA A 13 7.00 0.34 15.38
C ALA A 13 6.97 -0.30 13.98
N SER A 14 7.88 0.11 13.09
CA SER A 14 8.03 -0.51 11.76
C SER A 14 8.44 -1.99 11.84
N SER A 15 9.30 -2.37 12.79
CA SER A 15 9.68 -3.77 13.03
C SER A 15 8.49 -4.60 13.53
N ALA A 16 7.76 -4.08 14.52
CA ALA A 16 6.59 -4.76 15.07
C ALA A 16 5.50 -5.02 14.02
N ILE A 17 5.23 -4.05 13.14
CA ILE A 17 4.25 -4.21 12.05
C ILE A 17 4.77 -5.17 10.99
N SER A 18 6.05 -5.08 10.63
CA SER A 18 6.70 -6.01 9.70
C SER A 18 6.64 -7.45 10.21
N GLU A 19 6.99 -7.68 11.49
CA GLU A 19 6.94 -8.99 12.13
C GLU A 19 5.51 -9.55 12.18
N ALA A 20 4.51 -8.71 12.45
CA ALA A 20 3.12 -9.13 12.39
C ALA A 20 2.69 -9.53 10.96
N LEU A 21 3.09 -8.77 9.94
CA LEU A 21 2.80 -9.07 8.54
C LEU A 21 3.52 -10.35 8.07
N VAL A 22 4.81 -10.49 8.38
CA VAL A 22 5.60 -11.68 8.03
C VAL A 22 5.13 -12.90 8.82
N GLY A 23 4.79 -12.76 10.09
CA GLY A 23 4.22 -13.84 10.91
C GLY A 23 2.87 -14.34 10.38
N ALA A 24 2.04 -13.44 9.85
CA ALA A 24 0.73 -13.80 9.29
C ALA A 24 0.83 -14.36 7.86
N LEU A 25 1.69 -13.80 7.00
CA LEU A 25 1.68 -14.05 5.56
C LEU A 25 2.97 -14.67 5.01
N GLY A 26 4.08 -14.60 5.73
CA GLY A 26 5.38 -15.10 5.28
C GLY A 26 5.40 -16.61 5.05
N ASN A 27 4.66 -17.39 5.86
CA ASN A 27 4.51 -18.83 5.67
C ASN A 27 3.74 -19.22 4.39
N MET A 28 2.98 -18.29 3.82
CA MET A 28 2.24 -18.49 2.56
C MET A 28 3.08 -18.11 1.32
N GLY A 29 4.31 -17.62 1.53
CA GLY A 29 5.28 -17.30 0.49
C GLY A 29 5.37 -15.80 0.12
N PRO A 30 6.38 -15.41 -0.69
CA PRO A 30 6.67 -14.01 -1.00
C PRO A 30 5.52 -13.28 -1.70
N MET A 31 4.73 -14.03 -2.49
CA MET A 31 3.57 -13.49 -3.20
C MET A 31 2.43 -13.11 -2.25
N ALA A 32 2.21 -13.89 -1.19
CA ALA A 32 1.21 -13.58 -0.17
C ALA A 32 1.63 -12.35 0.66
N LEU A 33 2.92 -12.24 1.01
CA LEU A 33 3.46 -11.04 1.66
C LEU A 33 3.27 -9.80 0.77
N LEU A 34 3.59 -9.90 -0.52
CA LEU A 34 3.41 -8.80 -1.49
C LEU A 34 1.95 -8.35 -1.57
N ALA A 35 1.01 -9.29 -1.66
CA ALA A 35 -0.43 -9.00 -1.66
C ALA A 35 -0.87 -8.33 -0.34
N GLY A 36 -0.37 -8.79 0.81
CA GLY A 36 -0.66 -8.19 2.10
C GLY A 36 -0.13 -6.77 2.26
N ILE A 37 1.09 -6.51 1.79
CA ILE A 37 1.69 -5.16 1.77
C ILE A 37 0.87 -4.24 0.88
N TYR A 38 0.50 -4.69 -0.33
CA TYR A 38 -0.34 -3.91 -1.24
C TYR A 38 -1.70 -3.57 -0.59
N LEU A 39 -2.40 -4.57 -0.03
CA LEU A 39 -3.70 -4.38 0.61
C LEU A 39 -3.61 -3.43 1.80
N THR A 40 -2.62 -3.62 2.67
CA THR A 40 -2.42 -2.74 3.83
C THR A 40 -2.17 -1.30 3.39
N THR A 41 -1.32 -1.11 2.38
CA THR A 41 -1.03 0.21 1.80
C THR A 41 -2.29 0.83 1.18
N SER A 42 -3.03 0.04 0.42
CA SER A 42 -4.26 0.41 -0.27
C SER A 42 -5.35 0.87 0.70
N VAL A 43 -5.50 0.19 1.84
CA VAL A 43 -6.44 0.57 2.91
C VAL A 43 -5.96 1.82 3.64
N MET A 44 -4.68 1.89 4.03
CA MET A 44 -4.13 3.06 4.74
C MET A 44 -4.24 4.34 3.91
N THR A 45 -3.99 4.24 2.61
CA THR A 45 -4.08 5.39 1.72
C THR A 45 -5.51 5.88 1.50
N MET A 46 -6.55 5.18 1.97
CA MET A 46 -7.93 5.71 1.95
C MET A 46 -8.19 6.76 3.04
N PHE A 47 -7.38 6.76 4.10
CA PHE A 47 -7.52 7.64 5.27
C PHE A 47 -6.42 8.70 5.35
N ILE A 48 -5.25 8.41 4.77
CA ILE A 48 -4.05 9.24 4.85
C ILE A 48 -3.61 9.61 3.42
N SER A 49 -2.93 10.75 3.25
CA SER A 49 -2.38 11.14 1.95
C SER A 49 -1.41 10.10 1.39
N ASN A 50 -1.44 9.92 0.06
CA ASN A 50 -0.61 8.95 -0.66
C ASN A 50 0.87 9.03 -0.28
N THR A 51 1.41 10.26 -0.22
CA THR A 51 2.82 10.51 0.13
C THR A 51 3.13 10.08 1.56
N ALA A 52 2.25 10.36 2.52
CA ALA A 52 2.47 9.92 3.89
C ALA A 52 2.39 8.40 4.00
N THR A 53 1.39 7.76 3.37
CA THR A 53 1.26 6.30 3.35
C THR A 53 2.50 5.62 2.77
N ALA A 54 3.01 6.06 1.63
CA ALA A 54 4.20 5.49 1.01
C ALA A 54 5.43 5.60 1.93
N VAL A 55 5.61 6.75 2.56
CA VAL A 55 6.73 7.06 3.46
C VAL A 55 6.65 6.22 4.75
N LEU A 56 5.44 5.94 5.25
CA LEU A 56 5.20 5.07 6.42
C LEU A 56 5.42 3.58 6.10
N LEU A 57 4.95 3.10 4.94
CA LEU A 57 4.91 1.68 4.58
C LEU A 57 6.21 1.19 3.92
N ALA A 58 6.97 2.07 3.25
CA ALA A 58 8.25 1.71 2.63
C ALA A 58 9.26 1.03 3.58
N PRO A 59 9.54 1.54 4.80
CA PRO A 59 10.47 0.87 5.71
C PRO A 59 9.93 -0.49 6.20
N ILE A 60 8.62 -0.63 6.35
CA ILE A 60 7.98 -1.90 6.74
C ILE A 60 8.17 -2.92 5.62
N ALA A 61 7.86 -2.54 4.37
CA ALA A 61 8.01 -3.39 3.19
C ALA A 61 9.47 -3.84 2.96
N LEU A 62 10.42 -2.92 3.14
CA LEU A 62 11.86 -3.23 3.07
C LEU A 62 12.27 -4.25 4.14
N GLN A 63 11.83 -4.04 5.39
CA GLN A 63 12.19 -4.91 6.49
C GLN A 63 11.53 -6.29 6.36
N SER A 64 10.28 -6.36 5.90
CA SER A 64 9.58 -7.63 5.65
C SER A 64 10.25 -8.45 4.55
N ALA A 65 10.71 -7.80 3.47
CA ALA A 65 11.46 -8.47 2.41
C ALA A 65 12.81 -9.02 2.91
N GLN A 66 13.54 -8.22 3.72
CA GLN A 66 14.80 -8.65 4.34
C GLN A 66 14.60 -9.83 5.29
N GLN A 67 13.55 -9.83 6.10
CA GLN A 67 13.21 -10.95 6.99
C GLN A 67 12.90 -12.24 6.23
N MET A 68 12.27 -12.14 5.06
CA MET A 68 12.00 -13.28 4.18
C MET A 68 13.19 -13.68 3.29
N GLY A 69 14.28 -12.90 3.29
CA GLY A 69 15.44 -13.14 2.42
C GLY A 69 15.16 -12.93 0.92
N VAL A 70 14.16 -12.11 0.58
CA VAL A 70 13.77 -11.80 -0.80
C VAL A 70 14.12 -10.36 -1.18
N SER A 71 14.16 -10.09 -2.48
CA SER A 71 14.35 -8.78 -3.07
C SER A 71 13.29 -7.79 -2.55
N PRO A 72 13.70 -6.63 -2.02
CA PRO A 72 12.76 -5.62 -1.54
C PRO A 72 12.11 -4.83 -2.68
N VAL A 73 12.63 -4.90 -3.90
CA VAL A 73 12.14 -4.14 -5.05
C VAL A 73 10.65 -4.38 -5.32
N PRO A 74 10.15 -5.62 -5.49
CA PRO A 74 8.73 -5.87 -5.73
C PRO A 74 7.84 -5.35 -4.58
N MET A 75 8.28 -5.48 -3.33
CA MET A 75 7.54 -5.00 -2.15
C MET A 75 7.46 -3.47 -2.09
N LEU A 76 8.55 -2.78 -2.42
CA LEU A 76 8.59 -1.31 -2.48
C LEU A 76 7.71 -0.79 -3.62
N PHE A 77 7.71 -1.45 -4.78
CA PHE A 77 6.78 -1.11 -5.87
C PHE A 77 5.33 -1.36 -5.49
N ALA A 78 5.03 -2.44 -4.76
CA ALA A 78 3.69 -2.69 -4.23
C ALA A 78 3.21 -1.54 -3.32
N VAL A 79 4.10 -1.00 -2.47
CA VAL A 79 3.79 0.19 -1.66
C VAL A 79 3.60 1.43 -2.54
N ALA A 80 4.51 1.71 -3.47
CA ALA A 80 4.44 2.90 -4.31
C ALA A 80 3.14 2.95 -5.13
N VAL A 81 2.75 1.82 -5.70
CA VAL A 81 1.55 1.68 -6.52
C VAL A 81 0.30 1.68 -5.64
N GLY A 82 0.28 0.87 -4.56
CA GLY A 82 -0.85 0.80 -3.64
C GLY A 82 -1.17 2.14 -2.98
N ALA A 83 -0.15 2.94 -2.66
CA ALA A 83 -0.34 4.29 -2.13
C ALA A 83 -0.85 5.28 -3.20
N SER A 84 -0.49 5.08 -4.46
CA SER A 84 -0.90 5.98 -5.55
C SER A 84 -2.32 5.70 -6.05
N MET A 85 -2.76 4.45 -5.96
CA MET A 85 -4.01 3.96 -6.56
C MET A 85 -5.20 3.99 -5.59
N CYS A 86 -5.38 5.14 -4.92
CA CYS A 86 -6.54 5.38 -4.08
C CYS A 86 -7.71 5.93 -4.91
N PHE A 87 -8.62 5.04 -5.32
CA PHE A 87 -9.82 5.42 -6.09
C PHE A 87 -11.09 5.44 -5.22
N ALA A 88 -11.09 4.68 -4.12
CA ALA A 88 -12.26 4.52 -3.26
C ALA A 88 -12.49 5.68 -2.27
N SER A 89 -11.53 6.61 -2.12
CA SER A 89 -11.64 7.77 -1.22
C SER A 89 -11.48 9.08 -1.98
N PRO A 90 -12.40 10.06 -1.80
CA PRO A 90 -12.26 11.37 -2.38
C PRO A 90 -11.32 12.28 -1.59
N PHE A 91 -11.02 11.96 -0.32
CA PHE A 91 -10.22 12.81 0.56
C PHE A 91 -8.71 12.61 0.40
N SER A 92 -8.29 11.41 -0.01
CA SER A 92 -6.87 11.07 -0.09
C SER A 92 -6.14 11.71 -1.27
N THR A 93 -6.89 12.08 -2.32
CA THR A 93 -6.36 12.63 -3.57
C THR A 93 -7.06 13.96 -3.90
N PRO A 94 -6.33 15.09 -3.94
CA PRO A 94 -6.91 16.40 -4.26
C PRO A 94 -7.74 16.44 -5.55
N PRO A 95 -7.37 15.73 -6.64
CA PRO A 95 -8.23 15.66 -7.83
C PRO A 95 -9.62 15.12 -7.52
N ASN A 96 -9.74 14.02 -6.77
CA ASN A 96 -11.04 13.42 -6.42
C ASN A 96 -11.88 14.38 -5.58
N ALA A 97 -11.27 15.07 -4.62
CA ALA A 97 -11.95 16.08 -3.79
C ALA A 97 -12.49 17.26 -4.63
N LEU A 98 -11.78 17.65 -5.70
CA LEU A 98 -12.20 18.75 -6.58
C LEU A 98 -13.38 18.36 -7.49
N VAL A 99 -13.39 17.12 -8.01
CA VAL A 99 -14.47 16.69 -8.92
C VAL A 99 -15.75 16.31 -8.18
N MET A 100 -15.65 15.88 -6.92
CA MET A 100 -16.80 15.44 -6.12
C MET A 100 -17.94 16.49 -6.07
N PRO A 101 -17.71 17.76 -5.67
CA PRO A 101 -18.75 18.78 -5.69
C PRO A 101 -19.13 19.23 -7.12
N ALA A 102 -18.17 19.27 -8.06
CA ALA A 102 -18.44 19.69 -9.44
C ALA A 102 -19.32 18.69 -10.22
N GLY A 103 -19.19 17.40 -9.91
CA GLY A 103 -19.92 16.30 -10.53
C GLY A 103 -21.15 15.84 -9.75
N ASN A 104 -21.51 16.49 -8.64
CA ASN A 104 -22.56 16.04 -7.70
C ASN A 104 -22.39 14.58 -7.24
N TYR A 105 -21.15 14.13 -7.07
CA TYR A 105 -20.86 12.77 -6.60
C TYR A 105 -20.95 12.68 -5.08
N THR A 106 -21.46 11.56 -4.59
CA THR A 106 -21.45 11.21 -3.17
C THR A 106 -20.24 10.35 -2.82
N PHE A 107 -19.88 10.28 -1.53
CA PHE A 107 -18.80 9.42 -1.08
C PHE A 107 -19.03 7.94 -1.45
N MET A 108 -20.30 7.50 -1.48
CA MET A 108 -20.66 6.14 -1.88
C MET A 108 -20.38 5.86 -3.36
N ASP A 109 -20.41 6.86 -4.24
CA ASP A 109 -20.12 6.67 -5.66
C ASP A 109 -18.64 6.33 -5.88
N TYR A 110 -17.75 6.97 -5.11
CA TYR A 110 -16.32 6.64 -5.08
C TYR A 110 -16.06 5.24 -4.57
N ILE A 111 -16.73 4.79 -3.50
CA ILE A 111 -16.56 3.42 -3.02
C ILE A 111 -17.08 2.41 -4.04
N LYS A 112 -18.27 2.62 -4.61
CA LYS A 112 -18.89 1.68 -5.55
C LYS A 112 -18.07 1.48 -6.83
N VAL A 113 -17.44 2.53 -7.36
CA VAL A 113 -16.67 2.46 -8.61
C VAL A 113 -15.18 2.27 -8.33
N GLY A 114 -14.65 2.98 -7.34
CA GLY A 114 -13.23 2.99 -7.02
C GLY A 114 -12.76 1.72 -6.35
N LEU A 115 -13.55 1.11 -5.45
CA LEU A 115 -13.11 -0.10 -4.74
C LEU A 115 -12.94 -1.30 -5.70
N PRO A 116 -13.88 -1.61 -6.61
CA PRO A 116 -13.67 -2.67 -7.61
C PRO A 116 -12.47 -2.41 -8.52
N LEU A 117 -12.27 -1.15 -8.95
CA LEU A 117 -11.12 -0.78 -9.78
C LEU A 117 -9.80 -0.97 -9.03
N GLN A 118 -9.75 -0.55 -7.77
CA GLN A 118 -8.58 -0.68 -6.90
C GLN A 118 -8.22 -2.15 -6.62
N VAL A 119 -9.22 -3.01 -6.45
CA VAL A 119 -9.03 -4.46 -6.33
C VAL A 119 -8.54 -5.07 -7.64
N ALA A 120 -9.16 -4.72 -8.77
CA ALA A 120 -8.76 -5.23 -10.08
C ALA A 120 -7.29 -4.90 -10.40
N ILE A 121 -6.89 -3.65 -10.14
CA ILE A 121 -5.50 -3.25 -10.34
C ILE A 121 -4.59 -3.94 -9.32
N GLY A 122 -5.02 -4.11 -8.07
CA GLY A 122 -4.27 -4.87 -7.08
C GLY A 122 -3.95 -6.29 -7.54
N VAL A 123 -4.93 -7.00 -8.09
CA VAL A 123 -4.73 -8.34 -8.66
C VAL A 123 -3.71 -8.29 -9.81
N ILE A 124 -3.86 -7.35 -10.74
CA ILE A 124 -2.93 -7.20 -11.87
C ILE A 124 -1.50 -6.94 -11.36
N MET A 125 -1.32 -6.06 -10.38
CA MET A 125 0.00 -5.70 -9.86
C MET A 125 0.63 -6.84 -9.06
N VAL A 126 -0.14 -7.56 -8.25
CA VAL A 126 0.35 -8.74 -7.53
C VAL A 126 0.84 -9.84 -8.47
N LEU A 127 0.20 -9.99 -9.65
CA LEU A 127 0.61 -10.95 -10.67
C LEU A 127 1.79 -10.45 -11.51
N THR A 128 1.84 -9.15 -11.82
CA THR A 128 2.83 -8.58 -12.76
C THR A 128 4.14 -8.19 -12.08
N LEU A 129 4.11 -7.73 -10.83
CA LEU A 129 5.33 -7.31 -10.12
C LEU A 129 6.37 -8.42 -9.97
N PRO A 130 6.02 -9.68 -9.62
CA PRO A 130 6.99 -10.76 -9.57
C PRO A 130 7.58 -11.13 -10.94
N LEU A 131 6.85 -10.88 -12.04
CA LEU A 131 7.32 -11.12 -13.41
C LEU A 131 8.35 -10.07 -13.85
N LEU A 132 8.16 -8.82 -13.44
CA LEU A 132 9.09 -7.71 -13.73
C LEU A 132 10.27 -7.68 -12.76
N PHE A 133 10.03 -7.98 -11.49
CA PHE A 133 10.98 -7.95 -10.40
C PHE A 133 10.89 -9.27 -9.62
N PRO A 134 11.67 -10.29 -10.02
CA PRO A 134 11.71 -11.54 -9.28
C PRO A 134 12.16 -11.32 -7.83
N PHE A 135 11.58 -12.14 -6.95
CA PHE A 135 11.89 -12.18 -5.52
C PHE A 135 13.34 -12.62 -5.25
#